data_AF-A0A952DT74-F1
#
_entry.id   AF-A0A952DT74-F1
#
_cell.length_a   1.000
_cell.length_b   1.000
_cell.length_c   1.000
_cell.angle_alpha   90.00
_cell.angle_beta   90.00
_cell.angle_gamma   90.00
#
_symmetry.space_group_name_H-M   'P 1'
#
loop_
_entity.id
_entity.type
_entity.pdbx_description
1 polymer ?
#
loop_
_entity_poly.entity_id
_entity_poly.type
_entity_poly.pdbx_seq_one_letter_code
_entity_poly.pdbx_strand_id
1 'polypeptide(L)'
;MKPIVTILFLFFSQIINAQNTGTDSIYMPNIHTVQLFQQNNQMSLPVLNLGSSDLMELHFDDLDGYVKNYSYTFQLCNEDWSEVDLSPFDYIKGFTQNRLTQYRASSIALTKYIHYQALLPDRGCVPIKSGNY
;
A
#
# COMPACT_ATOMS: atom_id res chain seq x y z
N MET A 1 11.86 2.89 51.88
CA MET A 1 10.99 3.77 51.06
C MET A 1 11.52 3.98 49.64
N LYS A 2 12.83 4.24 49.42
CA LYS A 2 13.43 4.37 48.08
C LYS A 2 13.22 3.18 47.12
N PRO A 3 13.33 1.89 47.53
CA PRO A 3 13.21 0.78 46.57
C PRO A 3 11.76 0.55 46.07
N ILE A 4 10.75 0.95 46.85
CA ILE A 4 9.33 0.78 46.48
C ILE A 4 8.95 1.75 45.36
N VAL A 5 9.46 3.00 45.40
CA VAL A 5 9.25 4.00 44.34
C VAL A 5 9.91 3.56 43.03
N THR A 6 11.10 2.94 43.11
CA THR A 6 11.81 2.42 41.93
C THR A 6 11.07 1.24 41.27
N ILE A 7 10.46 0.35 42.06
CA ILE A 7 9.66 -0.76 41.55
C ILE A 7 8.37 -0.25 40.89
N LEU A 8 7.73 0.78 41.44
CA LEU A 8 6.52 1.37 40.87
C LEU A 8 6.78 2.01 39.48
N PHE A 9 7.97 2.59 39.28
CA PHE A 9 8.37 3.20 38.01
C PHE A 9 8.62 2.15 36.91
N LEU A 10 9.07 0.94 37.26
CA LEU A 10 9.29 -0.16 36.32
C LEU A 10 7.99 -0.83 35.83
N PHE A 11 6.90 -0.74 36.59
CA PHE A 11 5.58 -1.23 36.15
C PHE A 11 4.87 -0.27 35.17
N PHE A 12 5.20 1.03 35.19
CA PHE A 12 4.57 2.02 34.31
C PHE A 12 5.14 2.01 32.88
N SER A 13 6.33 1.43 32.65
CA SER A 13 6.96 1.35 31.32
C SER A 13 6.32 0.30 30.40
N GLN A 14 5.42 -0.55 30.92
CA GLN A 14 4.77 -1.62 30.14
C GLN A 14 3.54 -1.15 29.35
N ILE A 15 3.16 0.13 29.43
CA ILE A 15 1.96 0.69 28.74
C ILE A 15 2.36 1.51 27.49
N ILE A 16 3.58 1.34 26.98
CA ILE A 16 3.95 1.93 25.69
C ILE A 16 3.47 0.98 24.60
N ASN A 17 2.27 1.23 24.08
CA ASN A 17 1.87 0.65 22.81
C ASN A 17 2.71 1.33 21.71
N ALA A 18 3.48 0.54 20.96
CA ALA A 18 4.03 1.01 19.71
C ALA A 18 2.85 1.35 18.79
N GLN A 19 2.83 2.55 18.22
CA GLN A 19 1.86 2.89 17.20
C GLN A 19 2.15 1.99 16.00
N ASN A 20 1.15 1.21 15.60
CA ASN A 20 1.19 0.43 14.38
C ASN A 20 1.08 1.44 13.23
N THR A 21 2.17 2.12 12.92
CA THR A 21 2.29 2.97 11.73
C THR A 21 1.88 2.12 10.54
N GLY A 22 1.04 2.63 9.63
CA GLY A 22 0.67 1.95 8.39
C GLY A 22 1.91 1.57 7.58
N THR A 23 2.51 0.43 7.91
CA THR A 23 3.73 -0.07 7.30
C THR A 23 3.35 -0.84 6.07
N ASP A 24 4.00 -0.56 4.94
CA ASP A 24 3.96 -1.39 3.75
C ASP A 24 4.13 -2.87 4.13
N SER A 25 3.11 -3.67 3.80
CA SER A 25 2.96 -5.04 4.26
C SER A 25 2.32 -5.92 3.20
N ILE A 26 2.82 -7.14 3.09
CA ILE A 26 2.24 -8.18 2.24
C ILE A 26 1.48 -9.16 3.14
N TYR A 27 0.15 -9.18 3.02
CA TYR A 27 -0.72 -10.01 3.87
C TYR A 27 -0.93 -11.43 3.36
N MET A 28 -0.80 -11.65 2.04
CA MET A 28 -1.02 -12.95 1.41
C MET A 28 0.33 -13.63 1.16
N PRO A 29 0.56 -14.85 1.66
CA PRO A 29 1.87 -15.51 1.59
C PRO A 29 2.27 -15.94 0.16
N ASN A 30 1.30 -16.02 -0.76
CA ASN A 30 1.55 -16.33 -2.18
C ASN A 30 1.87 -15.08 -3.01
N ILE A 31 1.77 -13.88 -2.42
CA ILE A 31 2.09 -12.61 -3.08
C ILE A 31 3.53 -12.25 -2.77
N HIS A 32 4.29 -11.96 -3.82
CA HIS A 32 5.70 -11.62 -3.72
C HIS A 32 6.01 -10.41 -4.60
N THR A 33 7.25 -9.91 -4.45
CA THR A 33 7.86 -8.91 -5.35
C THR A 33 6.99 -7.66 -5.57
N VAL A 34 6.25 -7.24 -4.53
CA VAL A 34 5.48 -6.00 -4.58
C VAL A 34 6.46 -4.83 -4.76
N GLN A 35 6.22 -4.03 -5.80
CA GLN A 35 7.00 -2.83 -6.10
C GLN A 35 6.05 -1.71 -6.52
N LEU A 36 6.32 -0.50 -6.03
CA LEU A 36 5.60 0.72 -6.40
C LEU A 36 6.61 1.85 -6.62
N PHE A 37 6.62 2.41 -7.81
CA PHE A 37 7.57 3.46 -8.21
C PHE A 37 6.97 4.34 -9.30
N GLN A 38 7.52 5.54 -9.51
CA GLN A 38 7.10 6.40 -10.63
C GLN A 38 7.37 5.74 -11.98
N GLN A 39 6.46 5.95 -12.93
CA GLN A 39 6.53 5.37 -14.26
C GLN A 39 7.89 5.63 -14.92
N ASN A 40 8.48 4.57 -15.48
CA ASN A 40 9.82 4.59 -16.10
C ASN A 40 11.00 4.90 -15.15
N ASN A 41 10.80 4.88 -13.83
CA ASN A 41 11.87 5.11 -12.86
C ASN A 41 11.78 4.16 -11.65
N GLN A 42 12.26 2.94 -11.82
CA GLN A 42 12.20 1.88 -10.80
C GLN A 42 12.98 2.19 -9.50
N MET A 43 13.87 3.19 -9.52
CA MET A 43 14.64 3.62 -8.34
C MET A 43 13.99 4.79 -7.60
N SER A 44 12.86 5.31 -8.11
CA SER A 44 12.18 6.46 -7.51
C SER A 44 11.40 6.07 -6.26
N LEU A 45 11.16 7.08 -5.41
CA LEU A 45 10.19 6.96 -4.34
C LEU A 45 8.76 7.02 -4.91
N PRO A 46 7.78 6.33 -4.30
CA PRO A 46 6.37 6.35 -4.72
C PRO A 46 5.69 7.65 -4.32
N VAL A 47 6.11 8.77 -4.92
CA VAL A 47 5.57 10.10 -4.68
C VAL A 47 5.06 10.67 -6.00
N LEU A 48 3.84 11.17 -6.03
CA LEU A 48 3.27 11.87 -7.19
C LEU A 48 2.88 13.30 -6.83
N ASN A 49 2.98 14.19 -7.81
CA ASN A 49 2.43 15.54 -7.69
C ASN A 49 0.92 15.50 -7.97
N LEU A 50 0.10 15.95 -7.01
CA LEU A 50 -1.35 15.98 -7.19
C LEU A 50 -1.74 16.83 -8.41
N GLY A 51 -2.56 16.26 -9.30
CA GLY A 51 -3.04 16.94 -10.51
C GLY A 51 -2.03 16.99 -11.66
N SER A 52 -0.83 16.41 -11.52
CA SER A 52 0.08 16.20 -12.64
C SER A 52 -0.39 15.02 -13.52
N SER A 53 0.30 14.82 -14.64
CA SER A 53 0.14 13.63 -15.49
C SER A 53 1.06 12.48 -15.10
N ASP A 54 1.75 12.60 -13.96
CA ASP A 54 2.68 11.57 -13.50
C ASP A 54 1.91 10.33 -13.05
N LEU A 55 2.48 9.16 -13.30
CA LEU A 55 1.90 7.86 -12.97
C LEU A 55 2.91 7.06 -12.14
N MET A 56 2.40 6.11 -11.37
CA MET A 56 3.15 5.05 -10.71
C MET A 56 2.90 3.72 -11.42
N GLU A 57 3.91 2.86 -11.38
CA GLU A 57 3.86 1.47 -11.77
C GLU A 57 3.79 0.60 -10.51
N LEU A 58 2.70 -0.15 -10.36
CA LEU A 58 2.56 -1.21 -9.35
C LEU A 58 2.87 -2.55 -10.01
N HIS A 59 3.73 -3.35 -9.39
CA HIS A 59 4.05 -4.72 -9.81
C HIS A 59 3.96 -5.67 -8.63
N PHE A 60 3.50 -6.90 -8.86
CA PHE A 60 3.62 -8.01 -7.91
C PHE A 60 3.42 -9.36 -8.62
N ASP A 61 3.90 -10.43 -7.99
CA ASP A 61 3.74 -11.80 -8.48
C ASP A 61 2.83 -12.60 -7.55
N ASP A 62 1.88 -13.34 -8.13
CA ASP A 62 1.09 -14.37 -7.44
C ASP A 62 1.63 -15.76 -7.79
N LEU A 63 2.22 -16.45 -6.81
CA LEU A 63 2.87 -17.75 -6.97
C LEU A 63 1.90 -18.94 -7.03
N ASP A 64 0.59 -18.73 -6.87
CA ASP A 64 -0.39 -19.82 -7.07
C ASP A 64 -0.49 -20.24 -8.55
N GLY A 65 -0.02 -19.39 -9.47
CA GLY A 65 0.17 -19.75 -10.88
C GLY A 65 -1.12 -19.82 -11.71
N TYR A 66 -2.24 -19.29 -11.21
CA TYR A 66 -3.48 -19.09 -11.98
C TYR A 66 -4.04 -17.68 -11.77
N VAL A 67 -4.81 -17.20 -12.75
CA VAL A 67 -5.34 -15.83 -12.75
C VAL A 67 -6.42 -15.68 -11.68
N LYS A 68 -6.26 -14.69 -10.81
CA LYS A 68 -7.25 -14.19 -9.86
C LYS A 68 -7.70 -12.77 -10.20
N ASN A 69 -8.85 -12.38 -9.67
CA ASN A 69 -9.34 -11.01 -9.76
C ASN A 69 -8.79 -10.21 -8.57
N TYR A 70 -7.82 -9.34 -8.83
CA TYR A 70 -7.35 -8.34 -7.87
C TYR A 70 -7.93 -6.98 -8.20
N SER A 71 -8.14 -6.17 -7.17
CA SER A 71 -8.57 -4.79 -7.30
C SER A 71 -7.78 -3.93 -6.31
N TYR A 72 -7.59 -2.66 -6.64
CA TYR A 72 -6.88 -1.70 -5.81
C TYR A 72 -7.81 -0.53 -5.42
N THR A 73 -7.44 0.15 -4.34
CA THR A 73 -8.02 1.42 -3.86
C THR A 73 -6.89 2.32 -3.41
N PHE A 74 -7.16 3.61 -3.27
CA PHE A 74 -6.34 4.53 -2.50
C PHE A 74 -6.97 4.68 -1.12
N GLN A 75 -6.17 4.73 -0.05
CA GLN A 75 -6.66 4.98 1.31
C GLN A 75 -5.96 6.22 1.83
N LEU A 76 -6.66 7.34 1.98
CA LEU A 76 -6.04 8.54 2.51
C LEU A 76 -5.72 8.35 4.01
N CYS A 77 -4.51 8.74 4.40
CA CYS A 77 -4.01 8.61 5.76
C CYS A 77 -3.55 9.97 6.31
N ASN A 78 -3.60 10.09 7.63
CA ASN A 78 -2.99 11.18 8.39
C ASN A 78 -1.45 11.09 8.35
N GLU A 79 -0.78 12.08 8.94
CA GLU A 79 0.69 12.11 9.04
C GLU A 79 1.27 10.87 9.76
N ASP A 80 0.55 10.33 10.73
CA ASP A 80 0.92 9.13 11.49
C ASP A 80 0.51 7.81 10.80
N TRP A 81 0.06 7.89 9.54
CA TRP A 81 -0.44 6.77 8.73
C TRP A 81 -1.74 6.12 9.24
N SER A 82 -2.43 6.73 10.21
CA SER A 82 -3.80 6.33 10.54
C SER A 82 -4.77 6.73 9.42
N GLU A 83 -5.79 5.92 9.17
CA GLU A 83 -6.83 6.25 8.18
C GLU A 83 -7.54 7.56 8.54
N VAL A 84 -7.81 8.40 7.55
CA VAL A 84 -8.65 9.58 7.77
C VAL A 84 -10.10 9.19 7.98
N ASP A 85 -10.80 9.92 8.85
CA ASP A 85 -12.26 9.83 9.00
C ASP A 85 -12.96 10.66 7.91
N LEU A 86 -12.77 10.27 6.65
CA LEU A 86 -13.44 10.85 5.48
C LEU A 86 -13.99 9.74 4.59
N SER A 87 -15.07 10.06 3.88
CA SER A 87 -15.59 9.16 2.86
C SER A 87 -14.60 9.03 1.71
N PRO A 88 -14.38 7.85 1.13
CA PRO A 88 -13.58 7.70 -0.09
C PRO A 88 -14.03 8.60 -1.24
N PHE A 89 -15.31 8.96 -1.31
CA PHE A 89 -15.82 9.92 -2.31
C PHE A 89 -15.31 11.35 -2.12
N ASP A 90 -14.80 11.69 -0.93
CA ASP A 90 -14.23 13.00 -0.65
C ASP A 90 -12.79 13.14 -1.16
N TYR A 91 -12.08 12.02 -1.38
CA TYR A 91 -10.67 12.03 -1.78
C TYR A 91 -10.35 11.18 -3.01
N ILE A 92 -11.29 10.38 -3.53
CA ILE A 92 -11.19 9.66 -4.81
C ILE A 92 -12.26 10.17 -5.77
N LYS A 93 -11.83 10.58 -6.96
CA LYS A 93 -12.72 10.87 -8.08
C LYS A 93 -12.87 9.63 -8.97
N GLY A 94 -14.12 9.22 -9.17
CA GLY A 94 -14.48 8.05 -9.97
C GLY A 94 -14.98 6.91 -9.08
N PHE A 95 -14.56 5.69 -9.40
CA PHE A 95 -14.80 4.50 -8.59
C PHE A 95 -13.81 4.47 -7.43
N THR A 96 -14.29 4.04 -6.26
CA THR A 96 -13.47 3.89 -5.06
C THR A 96 -12.54 2.68 -5.16
N GLN A 97 -12.84 1.72 -6.03
CA GLN A 97 -12.04 0.52 -6.22
C GLN A 97 -12.02 0.13 -7.70
N ASN A 98 -10.84 -0.18 -8.23
CA ASN A 98 -10.65 -0.57 -9.63
C ASN A 98 -9.99 -1.94 -9.76
N ARG A 99 -10.47 -2.72 -10.74
CA ARG A 99 -9.94 -4.05 -11.03
C ARG A 99 -8.65 -3.99 -11.82
N LEU A 100 -7.66 -4.78 -11.43
CA LEU A 100 -6.44 -5.02 -12.19
C LEU A 100 -6.73 -5.90 -13.39
N THR A 101 -6.44 -5.40 -14.59
CA THR A 101 -6.69 -6.11 -15.85
C THR A 101 -5.43 -6.49 -16.60
N GLN A 102 -4.27 -5.95 -16.20
CA GLN A 102 -3.00 -6.25 -16.84
C GLN A 102 -2.26 -7.31 -16.02
N TYR A 103 -2.14 -8.48 -16.60
CA TYR A 103 -1.40 -9.59 -16.01
C TYR A 103 -0.86 -10.51 -17.09
N ARG A 104 0.15 -11.32 -16.74
CA ARG A 104 0.73 -12.34 -17.62
C ARG A 104 1.21 -13.54 -16.82
N ALA A 105 1.05 -14.73 -17.38
CA ALA A 105 1.67 -15.92 -16.80
C ALA A 105 3.19 -15.88 -16.97
N SER A 106 3.91 -16.45 -16.01
CA SER A 106 5.34 -16.65 -16.13
C SER A 106 5.70 -17.59 -17.29
N SER A 107 6.87 -17.38 -17.87
CA SER A 107 7.36 -18.16 -19.01
C SER A 107 8.71 -18.77 -18.67
N ILE A 108 8.86 -20.09 -18.87
CA ILE A 108 10.10 -20.85 -18.66
C ILE A 108 10.64 -20.74 -17.20
N ALA A 109 9.80 -20.29 -16.25
CA ALA A 109 10.14 -20.23 -14.83
C ALA A 109 9.91 -21.60 -14.16
N LEU A 110 10.84 -22.00 -13.28
CA LEU A 110 10.68 -23.22 -12.47
C LEU A 110 9.46 -23.11 -11.54
N THR A 111 9.34 -21.97 -10.86
CA THR A 111 8.15 -21.62 -10.07
C THR A 111 7.16 -20.87 -10.98
N LYS A 112 5.96 -21.41 -11.14
CA LYS A 112 4.90 -20.74 -11.90
C LYS A 112 4.35 -19.56 -11.10
N TYR A 113 4.05 -18.47 -11.78
CA TYR A 113 3.41 -17.30 -11.17
C TYR A 113 2.60 -16.53 -12.20
N ILE A 114 1.67 -15.70 -11.73
CA ILE A 114 1.01 -14.67 -12.52
C ILE A 114 1.59 -13.32 -12.10
N HIS A 115 2.21 -12.61 -13.04
CA HIS A 115 2.67 -11.25 -12.82
C HIS A 115 1.51 -10.28 -13.05
N TYR A 116 1.23 -9.43 -12.07
CA TYR A 116 0.27 -8.33 -12.19
C TYR A 116 1.02 -7.01 -12.31
N GLN A 117 0.47 -6.12 -13.12
CA GLN A 117 0.97 -4.76 -13.27
C GLN A 117 -0.18 -3.76 -13.32
N ALA A 118 0.06 -2.52 -12.89
CA ALA A 118 -0.91 -1.44 -12.99
C ALA A 118 -0.22 -0.09 -13.16
N LEU A 119 -0.83 0.80 -13.94
CA LEU A 119 -0.49 2.23 -13.96
C LEU A 119 -1.51 2.99 -13.13
N LEU A 120 -1.02 3.71 -12.12
CA LEU A 120 -1.83 4.35 -11.08
C LEU A 120 -1.47 5.85 -10.97
N PRO A 121 -2.43 6.75 -10.72
CA PRO A 121 -3.87 6.52 -10.81
C PRO A 121 -4.31 6.31 -12.26
N ASP A 122 -5.32 5.46 -12.48
CA ASP A 122 -5.99 5.38 -13.78
C ASP A 122 -7.11 6.43 -13.88
N ARG A 123 -7.77 6.54 -15.03
CA ARG A 123 -8.86 7.53 -15.23
C ARG A 123 -10.10 7.26 -14.39
N GLY A 124 -10.26 6.04 -13.89
CA GLY A 124 -11.44 5.58 -13.16
C GLY A 124 -11.31 5.73 -11.65
N CYS A 125 -10.10 5.85 -11.10
CA CYS A 125 -9.83 5.96 -9.68
C CYS A 125 -8.66 6.94 -9.47
N VAL A 126 -8.98 8.21 -9.23
CA VAL A 126 -8.01 9.31 -9.16
C VAL A 126 -8.05 9.99 -7.79
N PRO A 127 -6.94 10.02 -7.03
CA PRO A 127 -6.82 10.84 -5.83
C PRO A 127 -7.02 12.33 -6.13
N ILE A 128 -7.86 13.02 -5.35
CA ILE A 128 -8.14 14.47 -5.49
C ILE A 128 -7.74 15.29 -4.26
N LYS A 129 -7.23 14.66 -3.21
CA LYS A 129 -6.61 15.32 -2.07
C LYS A 129 -5.13 14.94 -1.98
N SER A 130 -4.29 15.86 -1.54
CA SER A 130 -2.89 15.56 -1.20
C SER A 130 -2.82 14.88 0.16
N GLY A 131 -1.78 14.09 0.39
CA GLY A 131 -1.52 13.44 1.68
C GLY A 131 -0.82 12.11 1.49
N ASN A 132 -0.75 11.34 2.58
CA ASN A 132 -0.25 9.97 2.57
C ASN A 132 -1.36 9.05 2.05
N TYR A 133 -1.02 8.11 1.18
CA TYR A 133 -1.92 7.10 0.62
C TYR A 133 -1.28 5.72 0.66
#